data_AF-A0A3B3TF12-F1
#
_entry.id   AF-A0A3B3TF12-F1
#
_cell.length_a   1.000
_cell.length_b   1.000
_cell.length_c   1.000
_cell.angle_alpha   90.00
_cell.angle_beta   90.00
_cell.angle_gamma   90.00
#
_symmetry.space_group_name_H-M   'P 1'
#
loop_
_entity.id
_entity.type
_entity.pdbx_description
1 polymer ?
#
loop_
_entity_poly.entity_id
_entity_poly.type
_entity_poly.pdbx_seq_one_letter_code
_entity_poly.pdbx_strand_id
1 'polypeptide(L)'
;MQDFRFYPVTLTNEIVEVFSGHLPHLHTHPECRCPPSHPRVHPLVERYCIPNLVEDTTDNRVLRLSRDAHPLHYINDNDIGTSWISSVFTSLDQLDEGISITFDLQTGEY
;
A
#
# COMPACT_ATOMS: atom_id res chain seq x y z
N MET A 1 9.69 -14.79 -15.98
CA MET A 1 10.89 -14.01 -16.33
C MET A 1 10.47 -12.54 -16.24
N GLN A 2 10.84 -11.86 -15.16
CA GLN A 2 10.53 -10.43 -15.00
C GLN A 2 11.50 -9.61 -15.84
N ASP A 3 10.98 -8.65 -16.59
CA ASP A 3 11.71 -7.81 -17.53
C ASP A 3 12.21 -6.57 -16.77
N PHE A 4 13.52 -6.52 -16.49
CA PHE A 4 14.14 -5.37 -15.81
C PHE A 4 14.44 -4.28 -16.84
N ARG A 5 13.70 -3.16 -16.77
CA ARG A 5 13.91 -2.00 -17.62
C ARG A 5 14.75 -0.97 -16.89
N PHE A 6 15.93 -0.68 -17.43
CA PHE A 6 16.82 0.37 -16.91
C PHE A 6 16.40 1.70 -17.53
N TYR A 7 15.96 2.64 -16.69
CA TYR A 7 15.64 4.00 -17.11
C TYR A 7 16.89 4.89 -16.94
N PRO A 8 17.18 5.80 -17.90
CA PRO A 8 18.36 6.69 -17.85
C PRO A 8 18.28 7.74 -16.74
N VAL A 9 17.12 7.88 -16.10
CA VAL A 9 16.91 8.73 -14.92
C VAL A 9 16.52 7.80 -13.79
N THR A 10 17.38 7.71 -12.78
CA THR A 10 17.14 6.89 -11.61
C THR A 10 16.29 7.68 -10.63
N LEU A 11 15.13 7.14 -10.27
CA LEU A 11 14.51 7.55 -9.02
C LEU A 11 15.48 7.11 -7.91
N THR A 12 16.01 8.11 -7.21
CA THR A 12 17.02 8.05 -6.14
C THR A 12 17.13 6.69 -5.42
N ASN A 13 18.35 6.12 -5.45
CA ASN A 13 18.87 5.03 -4.61
C ASN A 13 18.50 3.57 -4.92
N GLU A 14 17.67 3.26 -5.93
CA GLU A 14 17.37 1.85 -6.29
C GLU A 14 18.59 1.06 -6.79
N ILE A 15 19.56 1.74 -7.42
CA ILE A 15 20.79 1.11 -7.93
C ILE A 15 21.62 0.48 -6.79
N VAL A 16 21.66 1.09 -5.61
CA VAL A 16 22.47 0.60 -4.49
C VAL A 16 21.95 -0.74 -3.97
N GLU A 17 20.63 -0.91 -3.89
CA GLU A 17 20.01 -2.17 -3.44
C GLU A 17 20.32 -3.32 -4.40
N VAL A 18 20.30 -3.07 -5.72
CA VAL A 18 20.67 -4.07 -6.75
C VAL A 18 22.13 -4.53 -6.59
N PHE A 19 23.06 -3.60 -6.35
CA PHE A 19 24.47 -3.94 -6.17
C PHE A 19 24.75 -4.66 -4.84
N SER A 20 23.94 -4.43 -3.81
CA SER A 20 24.07 -5.10 -2.51
C SER A 20 23.63 -6.57 -2.54
N GLY A 21 22.89 -6.99 -3.57
CA GLY A 21 22.29 -8.32 -3.66
C GLY A 21 21.12 -8.54 -2.69
N HIS A 22 20.76 -7.53 -1.89
CA HIS A 22 19.66 -7.59 -0.94
C HIS A 22 18.48 -6.75 -1.47
N LEU A 23 17.62 -7.40 -2.25
CA LEU A 23 16.39 -6.77 -2.73
C LEU A 23 15.36 -6.78 -1.59
N PRO A 24 14.83 -5.62 -1.17
CA PRO A 24 13.76 -5.60 -0.19
C PRO A 24 12.52 -6.33 -0.74
N HIS A 25 11.71 -6.87 0.15
CA HIS A 25 10.43 -7.46 -0.23
C HIS A 25 9.58 -6.39 -0.93
N LEU A 26 9.41 -6.52 -2.25
CA LEU A 26 8.62 -5.57 -3.03
C LEU A 26 7.15 -5.86 -2.79
N HIS A 27 6.46 -4.95 -2.11
CA HIS A 27 5.01 -5.01 -2.00
C HIS A 27 4.40 -4.68 -3.36
N THR A 28 4.08 -5.70 -4.15
CA THR A 28 3.51 -5.55 -5.50
C THR A 28 2.05 -5.15 -5.40
N HIS A 29 1.81 -3.86 -5.15
CA HIS A 29 0.48 -3.27 -5.32
C HIS A 29 0.38 -2.72 -6.75
N PRO A 30 -0.75 -2.88 -7.46
CA PRO A 30 -0.94 -2.31 -8.80
C PRO A 30 -0.80 -0.78 -8.86
N GLU A 31 -0.79 -0.10 -7.71
CA GLU A 31 -0.66 1.35 -7.60
C GLU A 31 0.50 1.70 -6.64
N CYS A 32 1.53 2.34 -7.19
CA CYS A 32 2.58 2.96 -6.39
C CYS A 32 2.02 4.25 -5.77
N ARG A 33 1.68 4.19 -4.48
CA ARG A 33 1.10 5.31 -3.72
C ARG A 33 2.15 6.11 -2.94
N CYS A 34 3.39 5.62 -2.91
CA CYS A 34 4.47 6.24 -2.16
C CYS A 34 5.11 7.39 -2.96
N PRO A 35 5.38 8.54 -2.32
CA PRO A 35 6.00 9.67 -3.01
C PRO A 35 7.50 9.41 -3.29
N PRO A 36 8.11 10.10 -4.26
CA PRO A 36 9.54 9.92 -4.57
C PRO A 36 10.50 10.14 -3.38
N SER A 37 10.11 10.94 -2.38
CA SER A 37 10.91 11.14 -1.17
C SER A 37 10.91 9.94 -0.21
N HIS A 38 9.87 9.10 -0.27
CA HIS A 38 9.66 7.94 0.59
C HIS A 38 9.12 6.79 -0.27
N PRO A 39 9.96 6.15 -1.11
CA PRO A 39 9.47 5.24 -2.15
C PRO A 39 9.08 3.84 -1.62
N ARG A 40 9.49 3.45 -0.40
CA ARG A 40 9.19 2.14 0.20
C ARG A 40 7.96 2.21 1.08
N VAL A 41 7.10 1.19 1.04
CA VAL A 41 6.05 0.99 2.04
C VAL A 41 6.70 0.58 3.36
N HIS A 42 6.25 1.16 4.47
CA HIS A 42 6.74 0.82 5.80
C HIS A 42 6.27 -0.60 6.18
N PRO A 43 7.19 -1.56 6.44
CA PRO A 43 6.82 -2.97 6.55
C PRO A 43 6.06 -3.32 7.84
N LEU A 44 6.29 -2.56 8.92
CA LEU A 44 5.55 -2.74 10.18
C LEU A 44 4.20 -1.99 10.22
N VAL A 45 4.01 -0.96 9.39
CA VAL A 45 2.85 -0.07 9.44
C VAL A 45 2.54 0.42 8.02
N GLU A 46 1.84 -0.40 7.22
CA GLU A 46 1.66 -0.21 5.77
C GLU A 46 0.99 1.12 5.36
N ARG A 47 0.36 1.82 6.33
CA ARG A 47 -0.17 3.17 6.19
C ARG A 47 0.89 4.21 5.82
N TYR A 48 2.16 3.94 6.11
CA TYR A 48 3.26 4.85 5.88
C TYR A 48 4.19 4.40 4.76
N CYS A 49 4.90 5.38 4.19
CA CYS A 49 6.06 5.16 3.36
C CYS A 49 7.32 5.68 4.06
N ILE A 50 8.44 5.03 3.82
CA ILE A 50 9.77 5.33 4.35
C ILE A 50 10.79 5.55 3.20
N PRO A 51 11.90 6.27 3.43
CA PRO A 51 12.98 6.37 2.48
C PRO A 51 13.65 5.01 2.21
N ASN A 52 14.47 4.95 1.16
CA ASN A 52 15.42 3.85 0.98
C ASN A 52 16.57 3.97 1.98
N LEU A 53 17.26 2.85 2.26
CA LEU A 53 18.47 2.77 3.10
C LEU A 53 18.28 3.26 4.54
N VAL A 54 17.10 3.03 5.10
CA VAL A 54 16.78 3.27 6.51
C VAL A 54 16.29 1.98 7.15
N GLU A 55 16.47 1.88 8.46
CA GLU A 55 15.90 0.78 9.25
C GLU A 55 14.37 0.79 9.18
N ASP A 56 13.76 -0.39 9.22
CA ASP A 56 12.31 -0.57 9.16
C ASP A 56 11.57 -0.03 10.39
N THR A 57 12.30 0.39 11.42
CA THR A 57 11.80 1.07 12.63
C THR A 57 11.93 2.59 12.57
N THR A 58 12.27 3.16 11.42
CA THR A 58 12.47 4.61 11.27
C THR A 58 11.20 5.41 11.55
N ASP A 59 11.35 6.53 12.25
CA ASP A 59 10.29 7.54 12.40
C ASP A 59 10.22 8.51 11.22
N ASN A 60 11.21 8.47 10.31
CA ASN A 60 11.18 9.28 9.08
C ASN A 60 10.22 8.64 8.08
N ARG A 61 8.93 9.00 8.21
CA ARG A 61 7.83 8.39 7.46
C ARG A 61 6.77 9.40 7.07
N VAL A 62 6.10 9.13 5.95
CA VAL A 62 4.99 9.94 5.44
C VAL A 62 3.78 9.08 5.17
N LEU A 63 2.58 9.65 5.22
CA LEU A 63 1.37 8.89 4.90
C LEU A 63 1.39 8.45 3.43
N ARG A 64 1.10 7.17 3.20
CA ARG A 64 0.98 6.57 1.86
C ARG A 64 -0.26 7.05 1.12
N LEU A 65 -1.29 7.45 1.86
CA LEU A 65 -2.57 7.95 1.36
C LEU A 65 -2.95 9.24 2.08
N SER A 66 -3.89 9.99 1.53
CA SER A 66 -4.50 11.12 2.25
C SER A 66 -5.06 10.64 3.60
N ARG A 67 -5.10 11.53 4.59
CA ARG A 67 -5.76 11.25 5.89
C ARG A 67 -7.25 10.95 5.73
N ASP A 68 -7.86 11.47 4.68
CA ASP A 68 -9.28 11.32 4.37
C ASP A 68 -9.54 10.13 3.42
N ALA A 69 -8.52 9.33 3.11
CA ALA A 69 -8.67 8.16 2.26
C ALA A 69 -9.15 6.95 3.07
N HIS A 70 -10.16 6.26 2.55
CA HIS A 70 -10.77 5.09 3.18
C HIS A 70 -10.90 3.91 2.20
N PRO A 71 -9.78 3.41 1.64
CA PRO A 71 -9.77 2.34 0.64
C PRO A 71 -10.21 0.98 1.21
N LEU A 72 -10.63 0.08 0.32
CA LEU A 72 -11.15 -1.26 0.69
C LEU A 72 -10.16 -2.12 1.47
N HIS A 73 -8.85 -1.99 1.22
CA HIS A 73 -7.83 -2.80 1.93
C HIS A 73 -7.75 -2.49 3.44
N TYR A 74 -8.31 -1.37 3.91
CA TYR A 74 -8.39 -1.08 5.35
C TYR A 74 -9.39 -1.96 6.10
N ILE A 75 -10.18 -2.80 5.42
CA ILE A 75 -11.09 -3.74 6.10
C ILE A 75 -10.32 -4.84 6.84
N ASN A 76 -9.11 -5.19 6.38
CA ASN A 76 -8.38 -6.36 6.86
C ASN A 76 -6.86 -6.11 6.98
N ASP A 77 -6.44 -4.86 7.18
CA ASP A 77 -5.03 -4.47 7.32
C ASP A 77 -4.47 -4.65 8.75
N ASN A 78 -5.32 -5.07 9.71
CA ASN A 78 -4.97 -5.24 11.12
C ASN A 78 -4.47 -3.94 11.79
N ASP A 79 -4.91 -2.77 11.32
CA ASP A 79 -4.63 -1.46 11.92
C ASP A 79 -5.93 -0.85 12.49
N ILE A 80 -5.95 -0.57 13.80
CA ILE A 80 -7.13 0.03 14.47
C ILE A 80 -7.34 1.50 14.10
N GLY A 81 -6.34 2.15 13.50
CA GLY A 81 -6.34 3.56 13.12
C GLY A 81 -6.80 3.82 11.69
N THR A 82 -7.21 2.78 10.97
CA THR A 82 -7.71 2.83 9.59
C THR A 82 -9.12 2.24 9.54
N SER A 83 -9.88 2.63 8.52
CA SER A 83 -11.21 2.11 8.28
C SER A 83 -11.63 2.38 6.84
N TRP A 84 -12.28 1.42 6.21
CA TRP A 84 -12.97 1.61 4.93
C TRP A 84 -14.29 2.35 5.17
N ILE A 85 -14.67 3.20 4.21
CA ILE A 85 -15.93 3.94 4.21
C ILE A 85 -16.57 3.76 2.84
N SER A 86 -17.85 3.42 2.83
CA SER A 86 -18.61 3.29 1.59
C SER A 86 -18.94 4.64 0.96
N SER A 87 -19.46 4.62 -0.26
CA SER A 87 -20.17 5.78 -0.79
C SER A 87 -21.34 6.16 0.10
N VAL A 88 -21.63 7.47 0.19
CA VAL A 88 -22.83 7.98 0.85
C VAL A 88 -24.04 7.69 -0.03
N PHE A 89 -25.07 7.08 0.54
CA PHE A 89 -26.34 6.88 -0.15
C PHE A 89 -27.08 8.22 -0.29
N THR A 90 -27.52 8.50 -1.51
CA THR A 90 -28.21 9.75 -1.85
C THR A 90 -29.70 9.55 -2.09
N SER A 91 -30.17 8.30 -2.18
CA SER A 91 -31.57 7.93 -2.35
C SER A 91 -31.95 6.70 -1.53
N LEU A 92 -33.25 6.48 -1.33
CA LEU A 92 -33.77 5.26 -0.68
C LEU A 92 -33.51 4.01 -1.53
N ASP A 93 -33.56 4.11 -2.86
CA ASP A 93 -33.26 2.98 -3.75
C ASP A 93 -31.82 2.47 -3.55
N GLN A 94 -30.84 3.37 -3.35
CA GLN A 94 -29.45 3.00 -3.06
C GLN A 94 -29.30 2.37 -1.68
N LEU A 95 -30.11 2.81 -0.71
CA LEU A 95 -30.13 2.21 0.62
C LEU A 95 -30.69 0.78 0.57
N ASP A 96 -31.74 0.55 -0.23
CA ASP A 96 -32.36 -0.77 -0.41
C ASP A 96 -31.44 -1.74 -1.16
N GLU A 97 -30.62 -1.26 -2.11
CA GLU A 97 -29.58 -2.05 -2.77
C GLU A 97 -28.44 -2.42 -1.80
N GLY A 98 -28.10 -1.50 -0.89
CA GLY A 98 -27.06 -1.70 0.11
C GLY A 98 -25.65 -1.78 -0.48
N ILE A 99 -24.71 -2.34 0.29
CA ILE A 99 -23.33 -2.59 -0.16
C ILE A 99 -22.99 -4.05 0.11
N SER A 100 -22.41 -4.70 -0.90
CA SER A 100 -21.88 -6.07 -0.78
C SER A 100 -20.36 -6.05 -0.75
N ILE A 101 -19.78 -6.78 0.19
CA ILE A 101 -18.33 -6.97 0.32
C ILE A 101 -18.06 -8.47 0.18
N THR A 102 -17.32 -8.83 -0.87
CA THR A 102 -17.01 -10.23 -1.18
C THR A 102 -15.61 -10.57 -0.72
N PHE A 103 -15.48 -11.63 0.07
CA PHE A 103 -14.20 -12.18 0.49
C PHE A 103 -13.94 -13.49 -0.27
N ASP A 104 -12.86 -13.52 -1.03
CA ASP A 104 -12.33 -14.76 -1.59
C ASP A 104 -11.26 -15.32 -0.64
N LEU A 105 -11.40 -16.60 -0.37
CA LEU A 105 -10.93 -17.25 0.82
C LEU A 105 -10.17 -18.49 0.33
N GLN A 106 -8.87 -18.31 0.10
CA GLN A 106 -8.06 -19.20 -0.74
C GLN A 106 -7.92 -20.65 -0.23
N THR A 107 -8.19 -20.90 1.06
CA THR A 107 -7.94 -22.21 1.68
C THR A 107 -9.15 -23.14 1.68
N GLY A 108 -10.33 -22.69 1.26
CA GLY A 108 -11.49 -23.55 0.95
C GLY A 108 -12.13 -24.35 2.10
N GLU A 109 -11.47 -24.49 3.25
CA GLU A 109 -12.05 -25.06 4.47
C GLU A 109 -12.34 -23.95 5.48
N TYR A 110 -13.61 -23.84 5.88
CA TYR A 110 -14.14 -22.90 6.87
C TYR A 110 -15.08 -23.62 7.83
#